data_AF-A0A945X3Z3-F1
#
_entry.id   AF-A0A945X3Z3-F1
#
_cell.length_a   1.000
_cell.length_b   1.000
_cell.length_c   1.000
_cell.angle_alpha   90.00
_cell.angle_beta   90.00
_cell.angle_gamma   90.00
#
_symmetry.space_group_name_H-M   'P 1'
#
loop_
_entity.id
_entity.type
_entity.pdbx_description
1 polymer ?
#
loop_
_entity_poly.entity_id
_entity_poly.type
_entity_poly.pdbx_seq_one_letter_code
_entity_poly.pdbx_strand_id
1 'polypeptide(L)'
;MTTMKRILTILISFAAVGGAAFGLFRWREQTRPETNHVPYTVETRELARTVVERGWLVSLDTEPVELTATGELLEVTPSGRRVNAGDVVMRVDDADARERLEDVAYTLHDTEQDKASYEASYQYTDCYQTNNLREFGKRLEKAKLELADALEGLKPEERRQLEIELEIARLDLADATGECERQTRLLEKGFISEAMLEPYQRRVETLAATVAEVEARIRLEEKGMPADQLVAIKKSVERIQAQVDRGARAKERRLEAATNLIAWAEARIAKSQHDKARIEEELGATEVRAPRAGIMAVRMQYNRHTSGWTEYKPGEKRYRSDRLADIVNLGKMKVEIMVHEANIEALVPGTFATIRLPAFPGREFAGKVTEVGGVGRDRADVAPSGYELGRSGVTMFNATVSLTGNGVEFRPGMSAVVELIVEPARPRLVLRREAVQEREGQLVVLREAGGELREVPIKGRIFSATHIEVEEGLRDGDTVVALRERDAS
;
A
#
# COMPACT_ATOMS: atom_id res chain seq x y z
N MET A 1 125.21 38.57 -4.27
CA MET A 1 123.98 39.26 -4.71
C MET A 1 122.72 38.38 -4.58
N THR A 2 122.60 37.59 -3.48
CA THR A 2 121.61 36.50 -3.39
C THR A 2 120.96 36.31 -2.00
N THR A 3 121.43 36.97 -0.94
CA THR A 3 120.87 36.86 0.42
C THR A 3 119.87 37.98 0.75
N MET A 4 120.08 39.21 0.27
CA MET A 4 119.21 40.36 0.58
C MET A 4 117.82 40.30 -0.10
N LYS A 5 117.71 39.63 -1.25
CA LYS A 5 116.41 39.43 -1.94
C LYS A 5 115.48 38.42 -1.25
N ARG A 6 116.03 37.47 -0.46
CA ARG A 6 115.23 36.43 0.21
C ARG A 6 114.55 36.91 1.50
N ILE A 7 115.18 37.85 2.21
CA ILE A 7 114.60 38.43 3.44
C ILE A 7 113.45 39.39 3.10
N LEU A 8 113.59 40.15 2.01
CA LEU A 8 112.55 41.08 1.56
C LEU A 8 111.27 40.35 1.09
N THR A 9 111.38 39.19 0.43
CA THR A 9 110.21 38.40 0.01
C THR A 9 109.46 37.76 1.19
N ILE A 10 110.15 37.40 2.28
CA ILE A 10 109.51 36.82 3.47
C ILE A 10 108.76 37.90 4.28
N LEU A 11 109.29 39.13 4.34
CA LEU A 11 108.61 40.25 5.01
C LEU A 11 107.35 40.70 4.26
N ILE A 12 107.38 40.70 2.93
CA ILE A 12 106.22 41.06 2.10
C ILE A 12 105.12 39.99 2.20
N SER A 13 105.48 38.70 2.28
CA SER A 13 104.48 37.64 2.45
C SER A 13 103.81 37.67 3.83
N PHE A 14 104.53 37.99 4.90
CA PHE A 14 103.94 38.16 6.23
C PHE A 14 103.00 39.37 6.32
N ALA A 15 103.37 40.49 5.69
CA ALA A 15 102.50 41.67 5.60
C ALA A 15 101.24 41.41 4.75
N ALA A 16 101.35 40.64 3.67
CA ALA A 16 100.21 40.25 2.83
C ALA A 16 99.25 39.30 3.57
N VAL A 17 99.77 38.33 4.33
CA VAL A 17 98.93 37.42 5.13
C VAL A 17 98.31 38.15 6.33
N GLY A 18 99.04 39.05 6.99
CA GLY A 18 98.50 39.89 8.06
C GLY A 18 97.44 40.87 7.57
N GLY A 19 97.63 41.48 6.40
CA GLY A 19 96.65 42.36 5.76
C GLY A 19 95.42 41.61 5.25
N ALA A 20 95.58 40.40 4.74
CA ALA A 20 94.46 39.54 4.36
C ALA A 20 93.67 39.05 5.59
N ALA A 21 94.34 38.67 6.66
CA ALA A 21 93.69 38.26 7.91
C ALA A 21 92.96 39.44 8.59
N PHE A 22 93.56 40.63 8.63
CA PHE A 22 92.93 41.84 9.15
C PHE A 22 91.78 42.32 8.25
N GLY A 23 91.93 42.22 6.93
CA GLY A 23 90.87 42.49 5.96
C GLY A 23 89.68 41.53 6.10
N LEU A 24 89.94 40.23 6.25
CA LEU A 24 88.91 39.22 6.53
C LEU A 24 88.24 39.43 7.90
N PHE A 25 89.00 39.82 8.92
CA PHE A 25 88.46 40.10 10.24
C PHE A 25 87.55 41.34 10.24
N ARG A 26 87.98 42.44 9.58
CA ARG A 26 87.15 43.65 9.45
C ARG A 26 85.96 43.48 8.50
N TRP A 27 86.11 42.70 7.44
CA TRP A 27 85.01 42.37 6.54
C TRP A 27 83.94 41.51 7.24
N ARG A 28 84.36 40.63 8.15
CA ARG A 28 83.47 39.83 9.01
C ARG A 28 82.81 40.65 10.12
N GLU A 29 83.43 41.72 10.61
CA GLU A 29 82.79 42.67 11.54
C GLU A 29 81.79 43.62 10.86
N GLN A 30 81.98 43.95 9.57
CA GLN A 30 81.05 44.79 8.80
C GLN A 30 79.84 44.05 8.21
N THR A 31 79.82 42.71 8.26
CA THR A 31 78.71 41.87 7.75
C THR A 31 77.93 41.24 8.90
N ARG A 32 77.52 42.05 9.90
CA ARG A 32 76.38 41.68 10.74
C ARG A 32 75.10 42.07 9.98
N PRO A 33 74.24 41.12 9.60
CA PRO A 33 72.98 41.48 8.97
C PRO A 33 72.16 42.35 9.93
N GLU A 34 71.78 43.56 9.50
CA GLU A 34 70.79 44.37 10.21
C GLU A 34 69.51 43.54 10.31
N THR A 35 69.22 43.04 11.51
CA THR A 35 68.03 42.24 11.76
C THR A 35 66.87 43.22 11.80
N ASN A 36 66.00 43.19 10.79
CA ASN A 36 64.86 44.10 10.76
C ASN A 36 63.87 43.65 11.83
N HIS A 37 63.81 44.42 12.90
CA HIS A 37 62.91 44.23 14.02
C HIS A 37 61.53 44.77 13.64
N VAL A 38 60.57 43.89 13.39
CA VAL A 38 59.17 44.29 13.17
C VAL A 38 58.44 44.21 14.51
N PRO A 39 58.04 45.34 15.12
CA PRO A 39 57.32 45.32 16.37
C PRO A 39 55.87 44.89 16.15
N TYR A 40 55.40 43.99 17.02
CA TYR A 40 54.03 43.56 17.14
C TYR A 40 53.58 43.78 18.58
N THR A 41 52.44 44.45 18.76
CA THR A 41 51.84 44.64 20.07
C THR A 41 50.94 43.47 20.39
N VAL A 42 51.08 42.94 21.60
CA VAL A 42 50.17 41.94 22.16
C VAL A 42 48.88 42.66 22.53
N GLU A 43 47.75 42.18 22.03
CA GLU A 43 46.47 42.86 22.20
C GLU A 43 45.38 41.85 22.55
N THR A 44 44.48 42.30 23.41
CA THR A 44 43.25 41.57 23.72
C THR A 44 42.26 41.80 22.60
N ARG A 45 41.96 40.75 21.83
CA ARG A 45 40.96 40.79 20.76
C ARG A 45 39.84 39.82 21.05
N GLU A 46 38.63 40.22 20.68
CA GLU A 46 37.48 39.33 20.69
C GLU A 46 37.49 38.52 19.40
N LEU A 47 38.00 37.29 19.47
CA LEU A 47 38.16 36.42 18.30
C LEU A 47 37.36 35.13 18.48
N ALA A 48 36.59 34.80 17.45
CA ALA A 48 36.01 33.48 17.27
C ALA A 48 36.95 32.60 16.46
N ARG A 49 36.95 31.29 16.75
CA ARG A 49 37.60 30.31 15.89
C ARG A 49 36.55 29.76 14.94
N THR A 50 36.69 30.04 13.65
CA THR A 50 35.77 29.55 12.62
C THR A 50 36.44 28.55 11.68
N VAL A 51 35.65 27.61 11.17
CA VAL A 51 36.05 26.64 10.14
C VAL A 51 35.12 26.83 8.97
N VAL A 52 35.68 27.04 7.77
CA VAL A 52 34.89 27.26 6.56
C VAL A 52 34.90 25.99 5.73
N GLU A 53 33.71 25.43 5.51
CA GLU A 53 33.52 24.24 4.68
C GLU A 53 32.56 24.51 3.53
N ARG A 54 32.66 23.67 2.49
CA ARG A 54 31.75 23.71 1.35
C ARG A 54 30.72 22.59 1.47
N GLY A 55 29.50 22.89 1.03
CA GLY A 55 28.41 21.93 1.03
C GLY A 55 27.40 22.19 -0.06
N TRP A 56 26.32 21.43 -0.01
CA TRP A 56 25.19 21.56 -0.92
C TRP A 56 23.87 21.43 -0.15
N LEU A 57 22.83 22.05 -0.69
CA LEU A 57 21.48 21.97 -0.13
C LEU A 57 20.84 20.65 -0.51
N VAL A 58 20.32 19.96 0.49
CA VAL A 58 19.52 18.74 0.34
C VAL A 58 18.19 18.96 1.06
N SER A 59 17.12 18.38 0.54
CA SER A 59 15.87 18.36 1.29
C SER A 59 15.97 17.42 2.48
N LEU A 60 15.34 17.81 3.59
CA LEU A 60 15.18 16.95 4.74
C LEU A 60 14.19 15.80 4.46
N ASP A 61 13.16 16.09 3.67
CA ASP A 61 12.02 15.22 3.45
C ASP A 61 11.95 14.82 1.97
N THR A 62 12.55 13.68 1.62
CA THR A 62 12.43 13.05 0.28
C THR A 62 11.59 11.79 0.37
N GLU A 63 10.77 11.53 -0.64
CA GLU A 63 9.97 10.31 -0.72
C GLU A 63 10.29 9.55 -2.02
N PRO A 64 10.61 8.24 -1.95
CA PRO A 64 10.78 7.42 -3.12
C PRO A 64 9.53 7.41 -4.00
N VAL A 65 9.73 7.43 -5.31
CA VAL A 65 8.76 7.00 -6.30
C VAL A 65 9.23 5.66 -6.85
N GLU A 66 8.52 4.61 -6.47
CA GLU A 66 8.80 3.23 -6.88
C GLU A 66 7.76 2.75 -7.88
N LEU A 67 8.19 1.91 -8.82
CA LEU A 67 7.24 1.27 -9.72
C LEU A 67 6.39 0.22 -9.00
N THR A 68 5.09 0.25 -9.25
CA THR A 68 4.13 -0.74 -8.76
C THR A 68 3.89 -1.88 -9.75
N ALA A 69 4.29 -1.71 -11.01
CA ALA A 69 4.20 -2.70 -12.08
C ALA A 69 5.53 -2.88 -12.83
N THR A 70 5.71 -4.05 -13.43
CA THR A 70 6.84 -4.36 -14.32
C THR A 70 6.39 -4.13 -15.76
N GLY A 71 7.19 -3.41 -16.56
CA GLY A 71 6.87 -3.14 -17.95
C GLY A 71 7.76 -2.06 -18.56
N GLU A 72 7.42 -1.61 -19.76
CA GLU A 72 8.09 -0.50 -20.44
C GLU A 72 7.53 0.84 -19.94
N LEU A 73 8.39 1.82 -19.70
CA LEU A 73 7.94 3.17 -19.35
C LEU A 73 7.41 3.90 -20.59
N LEU A 74 6.13 4.27 -20.60
CA LEU A 74 5.55 5.09 -21.66
C LEU A 74 5.73 6.59 -21.39
N GLU A 75 5.57 7.00 -20.13
CA GLU A 75 5.65 8.40 -19.72
C GLU A 75 6.48 8.52 -18.46
N VAL A 76 7.36 9.51 -18.41
CA VAL A 76 8.14 9.89 -17.23
C VAL A 76 8.13 11.40 -17.11
N THR A 77 7.68 11.91 -15.96
CA THR A 77 7.71 13.34 -15.68
C THR A 77 9.16 13.81 -15.55
N PRO A 78 9.58 14.85 -16.29
CA PRO A 78 10.95 15.35 -16.24
C PRO A 78 11.36 15.86 -14.84
N SER A 79 12.64 15.69 -14.50
CA SER A 79 13.24 16.28 -13.31
C SER A 79 13.03 17.81 -13.25
N GLY A 80 12.80 18.33 -12.05
CA GLY A 80 12.59 19.76 -11.80
C GLY A 80 11.15 20.23 -11.93
N ARG A 81 10.22 19.39 -12.42
CA ARG A 81 8.79 19.74 -12.47
C ARG A 81 8.17 19.65 -11.07
N ARG A 82 7.32 20.63 -10.73
CA ARG A 82 6.50 20.58 -9.52
C ARG A 82 5.29 19.67 -9.75
N VAL A 83 5.02 18.79 -8.77
CA VAL A 83 3.91 17.83 -8.77
C VAL A 83 3.12 17.95 -7.48
N ASN A 84 1.81 17.70 -7.54
CA ASN A 84 0.95 17.61 -6.37
C ASN A 84 0.81 16.15 -5.92
N ALA A 85 0.33 15.94 -4.70
CA ALA A 85 -0.01 14.60 -4.23
C ALA A 85 -1.11 13.99 -5.12
N GLY A 86 -0.90 12.76 -5.60
CA GLY A 86 -1.83 12.03 -6.47
C GLY A 86 -1.63 12.23 -7.97
N ASP A 87 -0.81 13.20 -8.40
CA ASP A 87 -0.50 13.41 -9.81
C ASP A 87 0.19 12.16 -10.39
N VAL A 88 -0.18 11.76 -11.61
CA VAL A 88 0.51 10.65 -12.32
C VAL A 88 1.87 11.16 -12.77
N VAL A 89 2.93 10.54 -12.26
CA VAL A 89 4.32 10.95 -12.53
C VAL A 89 5.01 10.02 -13.51
N MET A 90 4.62 8.75 -13.56
CA MET A 90 5.11 7.77 -14.52
C MET A 90 3.97 6.86 -14.96
N ARG A 91 4.02 6.40 -16.21
CA ARG A 91 3.07 5.44 -16.78
C ARG A 91 3.85 4.27 -17.36
N VAL A 92 3.52 3.06 -16.92
CA VAL A 92 4.00 1.81 -17.49
C VAL A 92 3.03 1.38 -18.59
N ASP A 93 3.55 0.71 -19.62
CA ASP A 93 2.74 0.14 -20.68
C ASP A 93 1.68 -0.81 -20.12
N ASP A 94 0.43 -0.56 -20.52
CA ASP A 94 -0.77 -1.19 -20.00
C ASP A 94 -1.66 -1.78 -21.11
N ALA A 95 -1.19 -1.79 -22.36
CA ALA A 95 -1.94 -2.30 -23.51
C ALA A 95 -2.44 -3.73 -23.31
N ASP A 96 -1.55 -4.65 -22.94
CA ASP A 96 -1.86 -6.06 -22.67
C ASP A 96 -2.85 -6.23 -21.50
N ALA A 97 -2.79 -5.35 -20.49
CA ALA A 97 -3.69 -5.41 -19.35
C ALA A 97 -5.08 -4.89 -19.70
N ARG A 98 -5.17 -3.86 -20.56
CA ARG A 98 -6.45 -3.34 -21.08
C ARG A 98 -7.15 -4.34 -21.99
N GLU A 99 -6.42 -4.98 -22.90
CA GLU A 99 -6.98 -6.03 -23.76
C GLU A 99 -7.54 -7.18 -22.91
N ARG A 100 -6.78 -7.67 -21.92
CA ARG A 100 -7.27 -8.69 -20.98
C ARG A 100 -8.50 -8.23 -20.19
N LEU A 101 -8.58 -6.96 -19.81
CA LEU A 101 -9.75 -6.42 -19.11
C LEU A 101 -10.98 -6.45 -20.01
N GLU A 102 -10.83 -6.06 -21.28
CA GLU A 102 -11.90 -6.10 -22.28
C GLU A 102 -12.37 -7.54 -22.54
N ASP A 103 -11.46 -8.50 -22.69
CA ASP A 103 -11.79 -9.92 -22.86
C ASP A 103 -12.60 -10.48 -21.69
N VAL A 104 -12.19 -10.16 -20.45
CA VAL A 104 -12.90 -10.60 -19.24
C VAL A 104 -14.25 -9.89 -19.12
N ALA A 105 -14.33 -8.60 -19.48
CA ALA A 105 -15.59 -7.85 -19.48
C ALA A 105 -16.59 -8.42 -20.50
N TYR A 106 -16.12 -8.78 -21.69
CA TYR A 106 -16.92 -9.47 -22.70
C TYR A 106 -17.40 -10.83 -22.18
N THR A 107 -16.50 -11.64 -21.62
CA THR A 107 -16.86 -12.96 -21.06
C THR A 107 -17.87 -12.85 -19.91
N LEU A 108 -17.72 -11.84 -19.04
CA LEU A 108 -18.66 -11.56 -17.96
C LEU A 108 -20.03 -11.22 -18.52
N HIS A 109 -20.09 -10.30 -19.49
CA HIS A 109 -21.34 -9.91 -20.14
C HIS A 109 -22.05 -11.09 -20.82
N ASP A 110 -21.31 -11.91 -21.56
CA ASP A 110 -21.83 -13.12 -22.21
C ASP A 110 -22.38 -14.12 -21.18
N THR A 111 -21.64 -14.36 -20.08
CA THR A 111 -22.09 -15.26 -19.01
C THR A 111 -23.32 -14.72 -18.27
N GLU A 112 -23.44 -13.40 -18.11
CA GLU A 112 -24.65 -12.76 -17.56
C GLU A 112 -25.87 -12.97 -18.46
N GLN A 113 -25.70 -12.89 -19.79
CA GLN A 113 -26.75 -13.22 -20.75
C GLN A 113 -27.13 -14.70 -20.69
N ASP A 114 -26.15 -15.60 -20.60
CA ASP A 114 -26.39 -17.04 -20.42
C ASP A 114 -27.21 -17.30 -19.15
N LYS A 115 -26.83 -16.70 -18.02
CA LYS A 115 -27.59 -16.81 -16.76
C LYS A 115 -29.04 -16.34 -16.94
N ALA A 116 -29.26 -15.18 -17.56
CA ALA A 116 -30.59 -14.67 -17.83
C ALA A 116 -31.42 -15.63 -18.70
N SER A 117 -30.78 -16.27 -19.69
CA SER A 117 -31.42 -17.29 -20.53
C SER A 117 -31.81 -18.55 -19.73
N TYR A 118 -30.96 -18.98 -18.78
CA TYR A 118 -31.24 -20.11 -17.90
C TYR A 118 -32.37 -19.80 -16.90
N GLU A 119 -32.42 -18.58 -16.36
CA GLU A 119 -33.51 -18.12 -15.50
C GLU A 119 -34.85 -18.10 -16.25
N ALA A 120 -34.87 -17.60 -17.49
CA ALA A 120 -36.06 -17.63 -18.33
C ALA A 120 -36.51 -19.08 -18.63
N SER A 121 -35.56 -19.97 -18.92
CA SER A 121 -35.83 -21.41 -19.12
C SER A 121 -36.37 -22.10 -17.85
N TYR A 122 -35.83 -21.75 -16.68
CA TYR A 122 -36.33 -22.21 -15.38
C TYR A 122 -37.78 -21.77 -15.17
N GLN A 123 -38.09 -20.49 -15.36
CA GLN A 123 -39.44 -19.94 -15.18
C GLN A 123 -40.44 -20.60 -16.14
N TYR A 124 -40.06 -20.77 -17.41
CA TYR A 124 -40.87 -21.48 -18.38
C TYR A 124 -41.14 -22.93 -17.95
N THR A 125 -40.10 -23.64 -17.50
CA THR A 125 -40.20 -25.02 -17.04
C THR A 125 -41.10 -25.13 -15.82
N ASP A 126 -40.93 -24.27 -14.81
CA ASP A 126 -41.74 -24.28 -13.60
C ASP A 126 -43.22 -24.05 -13.92
N CYS A 127 -43.54 -23.03 -14.72
CA CYS A 127 -44.90 -22.74 -15.15
C CYS A 127 -45.51 -23.93 -15.90
N TYR A 128 -44.80 -24.47 -16.89
CA TYR A 128 -45.27 -25.58 -17.71
C TYR A 128 -45.53 -26.85 -16.87
N GLN A 129 -44.59 -27.23 -16.00
CA GLN A 129 -44.77 -28.40 -15.13
C GLN A 129 -45.86 -28.19 -14.09
N THR A 130 -46.01 -26.98 -13.56
CA THR A 130 -47.08 -26.64 -12.61
C THR A 130 -48.45 -26.77 -13.25
N ASN A 131 -48.63 -26.28 -14.47
CA ASN A 131 -49.87 -26.41 -15.21
C ASN A 131 -50.19 -27.89 -15.50
N ASN A 132 -49.21 -28.69 -15.90
CA ASN A 132 -49.40 -30.12 -16.11
C ASN A 132 -49.82 -30.85 -14.81
N LEU A 133 -49.18 -30.53 -13.69
CA LEU A 133 -49.55 -31.08 -12.38
C LEU A 133 -50.96 -30.69 -11.97
N ARG A 134 -51.36 -29.43 -12.24
CA ARG A 134 -52.72 -28.96 -11.97
C ARG A 134 -53.77 -29.74 -12.76
N GLU A 135 -53.49 -30.05 -14.03
CA GLU A 135 -54.37 -30.88 -14.87
C GLU A 135 -54.47 -32.32 -14.36
N PHE A 136 -53.36 -32.92 -13.89
CA PHE A 136 -53.42 -34.23 -13.23
C PHE A 136 -54.19 -34.17 -11.91
N GLY A 137 -54.03 -33.10 -11.13
CA GLY A 137 -54.78 -32.86 -9.90
C GLY A 137 -56.29 -32.84 -10.11
N LYS A 138 -56.78 -32.10 -11.12
CA LYS A 138 -58.21 -32.08 -11.47
C LYS A 138 -58.73 -33.46 -11.85
N ARG A 139 -57.95 -34.25 -12.61
CA ARG A 139 -58.33 -35.62 -12.99
C ARG A 139 -58.41 -36.55 -11.79
N LEU A 140 -57.48 -36.41 -10.84
CA LEU A 140 -57.48 -37.16 -9.59
C LEU A 140 -58.70 -36.80 -8.74
N GLU A 141 -59.00 -35.51 -8.61
CA GLU A 141 -60.16 -35.01 -7.86
C GLU A 141 -61.46 -35.58 -8.44
N LYS A 142 -61.63 -35.52 -9.76
CA LYS A 142 -62.76 -36.14 -10.45
C LYS A 142 -62.86 -37.65 -10.17
N ALA A 143 -61.76 -38.39 -10.27
CA ALA A 143 -61.75 -39.83 -10.01
C ALA A 143 -62.05 -40.17 -8.54
N LYS A 144 -61.65 -39.31 -7.60
CA LYS A 144 -62.00 -39.44 -6.18
C LYS A 144 -63.49 -39.21 -5.92
N LEU A 145 -64.09 -38.23 -6.60
CA LEU A 145 -65.55 -38.02 -6.56
C LEU A 145 -66.29 -39.23 -7.13
N GLU A 146 -65.87 -39.76 -8.29
CA GLU A 146 -66.45 -40.97 -8.87
C GLU A 146 -66.33 -42.19 -7.91
N LEU A 147 -65.24 -42.30 -7.15
CA LEU A 147 -65.10 -43.32 -6.12
C LEU A 147 -66.00 -43.08 -4.90
N ALA A 148 -66.16 -41.82 -4.47
CA ALA A 148 -67.04 -41.47 -3.36
C ALA A 148 -68.49 -41.80 -3.70
N ASP A 149 -68.97 -41.39 -4.88
CA ASP A 149 -70.30 -41.71 -5.39
C ASP A 149 -70.52 -43.22 -5.48
N ALA A 150 -69.50 -43.98 -5.92
CA ALA A 150 -69.59 -45.44 -6.00
C ALA A 150 -69.64 -46.14 -4.62
N LEU A 151 -69.05 -45.53 -3.59
CA LEU A 151 -69.09 -46.04 -2.21
C LEU A 151 -70.40 -45.72 -1.49
N GLU A 152 -71.08 -44.64 -1.87
CA GLU A 152 -72.28 -44.15 -1.18
C GLU A 152 -73.53 -45.02 -1.41
N GLY A 153 -73.51 -45.93 -2.40
CA GLY A 153 -74.60 -46.89 -2.62
C GLY A 153 -75.91 -46.21 -3.03
N LEU A 154 -77.00 -46.46 -2.28
CA LEU A 154 -78.24 -45.69 -2.43
C LEU A 154 -78.03 -44.24 -1.98
N LYS A 155 -78.44 -43.29 -2.82
CA LYS A 155 -78.52 -41.90 -2.38
C LYS A 155 -79.50 -41.77 -1.23
N PRO A 156 -79.29 -40.84 -0.28
CA PRO A 156 -80.20 -40.62 0.83
C PRO A 156 -81.66 -40.39 0.40
N GLU A 157 -81.87 -39.75 -0.75
CA GLU A 157 -83.19 -39.50 -1.33
C GLU A 157 -83.87 -40.78 -1.83
N GLU A 158 -83.13 -41.63 -2.54
CA GLU A 158 -83.61 -42.91 -3.08
C GLU A 158 -83.91 -43.90 -1.94
N ARG A 159 -83.03 -43.93 -0.92
CA ARG A 159 -83.25 -44.73 0.30
C ARG A 159 -84.55 -44.35 1.00
N ARG A 160 -84.78 -43.06 1.19
CA ARG A 160 -86.00 -42.56 1.84
C ARG A 160 -87.25 -42.93 1.04
N GLN A 161 -87.20 -42.89 -0.30
CA GLN A 161 -88.33 -43.29 -1.14
C GLN A 161 -88.68 -44.77 -0.97
N LEU A 162 -87.68 -45.66 -0.99
CA LEU A 162 -87.91 -47.09 -0.78
C LEU A 162 -88.37 -47.41 0.64
N GLU A 163 -87.85 -46.70 1.65
CA GLU A 163 -88.30 -46.84 3.04
C GLU A 163 -89.77 -46.46 3.19
N ILE A 164 -90.22 -45.39 2.53
CA ILE A 164 -91.64 -44.99 2.49
C ILE A 164 -92.48 -46.06 1.79
N GLU A 165 -92.01 -46.61 0.66
CA GLU A 165 -92.71 -47.68 -0.07
C GLU A 165 -92.84 -48.96 0.76
N LEU A 166 -91.79 -49.32 1.50
CA LEU A 166 -91.80 -50.44 2.44
C LEU A 166 -92.78 -50.18 3.59
N GLU A 167 -92.83 -48.95 4.09
CA GLU A 167 -93.77 -48.55 5.15
C GLU A 167 -95.21 -48.70 4.67
N ILE A 168 -95.53 -48.22 3.46
CA ILE A 168 -96.85 -48.37 2.85
C ILE A 168 -97.20 -49.87 2.69
N ALA A 169 -96.30 -50.67 2.11
CA ALA A 169 -96.53 -52.11 1.90
C ALA A 169 -96.76 -52.86 3.23
N ARG A 170 -96.06 -52.47 4.31
CA ARG A 170 -96.25 -53.02 5.66
C ARG A 170 -97.58 -52.62 6.27
N LEU A 171 -98.03 -51.38 6.06
CA LEU A 171 -99.35 -50.91 6.49
C LEU A 171 -100.46 -51.70 5.77
N ASP A 172 -100.37 -51.86 4.44
CA ASP A 172 -101.34 -52.64 3.66
C ASP A 172 -101.41 -54.10 4.14
N LEU A 173 -100.26 -54.71 4.43
CA LEU A 173 -100.20 -56.05 5.00
C LEU A 173 -100.86 -56.11 6.38
N ALA A 174 -100.58 -55.15 7.26
CA ALA A 174 -101.17 -55.08 8.61
C ALA A 174 -102.70 -54.91 8.57
N ASP A 175 -103.21 -54.11 7.63
CA ASP A 175 -104.65 -53.96 7.43
C ASP A 175 -105.29 -55.26 6.93
N ALA A 176 -104.64 -55.94 5.98
CA ALA A 176 -105.12 -57.21 5.43
C ALA A 176 -105.05 -58.36 6.45
N THR A 177 -104.01 -58.44 7.28
CA THR A 177 -103.91 -59.43 8.36
C THR A 177 -104.97 -59.17 9.42
N GLY A 178 -105.16 -57.93 9.84
CA GLY A 178 -106.20 -57.55 10.78
C GLY A 178 -107.61 -57.88 10.27
N GLU A 179 -107.88 -57.69 8.98
CA GLU A 179 -109.15 -58.11 8.37
C GLU A 179 -109.27 -59.64 8.31
N CYS A 180 -108.22 -60.35 7.91
CA CYS A 180 -108.23 -61.81 7.90
C CYS A 180 -108.49 -62.37 9.30
N GLU A 181 -107.86 -61.85 10.35
CA GLU A 181 -108.08 -62.25 11.75
C GLU A 181 -109.50 -61.96 12.25
N ARG A 182 -110.12 -60.85 11.80
CA ARG A 182 -111.54 -60.57 12.08
C ARG A 182 -112.42 -61.63 11.45
N GLN A 183 -112.18 -61.98 10.19
CA GLN A 183 -112.95 -63.03 9.49
C GLN A 183 -112.70 -64.43 10.09
N THR A 184 -111.47 -64.75 10.50
CA THR A 184 -111.14 -66.02 11.18
C THR A 184 -111.95 -66.16 12.49
N ARG A 185 -112.05 -65.09 13.29
CA ARG A 185 -112.89 -65.10 14.51
C ARG A 185 -114.39 -65.27 14.23
N LEU A 186 -114.88 -64.84 13.06
CA LEU A 186 -116.26 -65.06 12.64
C LEU A 186 -116.49 -66.50 12.18
N LEU A 187 -115.49 -67.12 11.53
CA LEU A 187 -115.50 -68.54 11.16
C LEU A 187 -115.53 -69.44 12.41
N GLU A 188 -114.68 -69.17 13.41
CA GLU A 188 -114.65 -69.91 14.68
C GLU A 188 -115.99 -69.89 15.43
N LYS A 189 -116.75 -68.79 15.28
CA LYS A 189 -118.08 -68.63 15.86
C LYS A 189 -119.21 -69.21 14.98
N GLY A 190 -118.89 -69.79 13.82
CA GLY A 190 -119.83 -70.45 12.91
C GLY A 190 -120.64 -69.53 11.99
N PHE A 191 -120.27 -68.25 11.86
CA PHE A 191 -121.02 -67.26 11.07
C PHE A 191 -120.67 -67.20 9.58
N ILE A 192 -119.52 -67.75 9.19
CA ILE A 192 -119.07 -67.81 7.79
C ILE A 192 -118.54 -69.22 7.46
N SER A 193 -118.46 -69.58 6.17
CA SER A 193 -117.85 -70.83 5.72
C SER A 193 -116.36 -70.67 5.41
N GLU A 194 -115.61 -71.77 5.47
CA GLU A 194 -114.16 -71.78 5.22
C GLU A 194 -113.78 -71.24 3.84
N ALA A 195 -114.61 -71.52 2.81
CA ALA A 195 -114.43 -70.99 1.46
C ALA A 195 -114.47 -69.45 1.37
N MET A 196 -115.10 -68.78 2.35
CA MET A 196 -115.16 -67.31 2.42
C MET A 196 -113.89 -66.71 3.04
N LEU A 197 -113.05 -67.50 3.71
CA LEU A 197 -111.79 -67.06 4.32
C LEU A 197 -110.61 -67.07 3.31
N GLU A 198 -110.63 -68.01 2.36
CA GLU A 198 -109.59 -68.13 1.32
C GLU A 198 -109.19 -66.82 0.62
N PRO A 199 -110.10 -65.94 0.17
CA PRO A 199 -109.70 -64.68 -0.48
C PRO A 199 -108.94 -63.72 0.45
N TYR A 200 -109.23 -63.74 1.75
CA TYR A 200 -108.51 -62.93 2.75
C TYR A 200 -107.12 -63.49 3.03
N GLN A 201 -107.00 -64.82 3.14
CA GLN A 201 -105.70 -65.50 3.27
C GLN A 201 -104.81 -65.24 2.06
N ARG A 202 -105.35 -65.41 0.84
CA ARG A 202 -104.62 -65.09 -0.41
C ARG A 202 -104.16 -63.62 -0.47
N ARG A 203 -104.97 -62.69 0.05
CA ARG A 203 -104.62 -61.27 0.10
C ARG A 203 -103.46 -61.00 1.06
N VAL A 204 -103.46 -61.62 2.24
CA VAL A 204 -102.33 -61.56 3.19
C VAL A 204 -101.06 -62.13 2.56
N GLU A 205 -101.15 -63.29 1.91
CA GLU A 205 -100.00 -63.91 1.22
C GLU A 205 -99.44 -63.02 0.12
N THR A 206 -100.31 -62.41 -0.69
CA THR A 206 -99.91 -61.51 -1.78
C THR A 206 -99.20 -60.27 -1.23
N LEU A 207 -99.75 -59.62 -0.20
CA LEU A 207 -99.16 -58.43 0.39
C LEU A 207 -97.87 -58.75 1.17
N ALA A 208 -97.78 -59.92 1.80
CA ALA A 208 -96.54 -60.40 2.41
C ALA A 208 -95.44 -60.60 1.36
N ALA A 209 -95.79 -61.10 0.18
CA ALA A 209 -94.87 -61.19 -0.95
C ALA A 209 -94.42 -59.79 -1.43
N THR A 210 -95.31 -58.79 -1.46
CA THR A 210 -94.92 -57.41 -1.83
C THR A 210 -93.96 -56.77 -0.82
N VAL A 211 -94.17 -56.97 0.49
CA VAL A 211 -93.22 -56.50 1.52
C VAL A 211 -91.86 -57.18 1.33
N ALA A 212 -91.85 -58.51 1.12
CA ALA A 212 -90.62 -59.24 0.88
C ALA A 212 -89.89 -58.79 -0.40
N GLU A 213 -90.63 -58.42 -1.45
CA GLU A 213 -90.10 -57.86 -2.69
C GLU A 213 -89.45 -56.49 -2.45
N VAL A 214 -90.12 -55.56 -1.78
CA VAL A 214 -89.55 -54.23 -1.47
C VAL A 214 -88.33 -54.35 -0.56
N GLU A 215 -88.36 -55.22 0.46
CA GLU A 215 -87.18 -55.51 1.30
C GLU A 215 -86.03 -56.16 0.53
N ALA A 216 -86.33 -57.04 -0.43
CA ALA A 216 -85.32 -57.61 -1.31
C ALA A 216 -84.70 -56.55 -2.23
N ARG A 217 -85.52 -55.61 -2.73
CA ARG A 217 -85.06 -54.48 -3.56
C ARG A 217 -84.16 -53.53 -2.78
N ILE A 218 -84.56 -53.11 -1.57
CA ILE A 218 -83.72 -52.32 -0.67
C ILE A 218 -82.39 -53.04 -0.41
N ARG A 219 -82.40 -54.33 -0.06
CA ARG A 219 -81.16 -55.09 0.18
C ARG A 219 -80.26 -55.22 -1.04
N LEU A 220 -80.83 -55.28 -2.25
CA LEU A 220 -80.07 -55.37 -3.49
C LEU A 220 -79.40 -54.02 -3.80
N GLU A 221 -80.15 -52.93 -3.70
CA GLU A 221 -79.65 -51.59 -3.98
C GLU A 221 -78.70 -51.10 -2.86
N GLU A 222 -78.92 -51.50 -1.60
CA GLU A 222 -78.02 -51.18 -0.47
C GLU A 222 -76.65 -51.83 -0.61
N LYS A 223 -76.57 -53.00 -1.27
CA LYS A 223 -75.27 -53.62 -1.61
C LYS A 223 -74.47 -52.78 -2.60
N GLY A 224 -75.11 -51.84 -3.29
CA GLY A 224 -74.48 -50.91 -4.19
C GLY A 224 -73.77 -51.59 -5.36
N MET A 225 -72.71 -50.95 -5.84
CA MET A 225 -71.95 -51.42 -7.00
C MET A 225 -71.21 -52.73 -6.70
N PRO A 226 -71.12 -53.68 -7.66
CA PRO A 226 -70.37 -54.92 -7.50
C PRO A 226 -68.93 -54.72 -7.02
N ALA A 227 -68.44 -55.62 -6.17
CA ALA A 227 -67.13 -55.50 -5.53
C ALA A 227 -65.96 -55.44 -6.53
N ASP A 228 -66.08 -56.12 -7.67
CA ASP A 228 -65.12 -56.08 -8.78
C ASP A 228 -65.07 -54.70 -9.46
N GLN A 229 -66.22 -54.06 -9.67
CA GLN A 229 -66.30 -52.70 -10.21
C GLN A 229 -65.71 -51.67 -9.23
N LEU A 230 -66.02 -51.79 -7.93
CA LEU A 230 -65.42 -50.93 -6.89
C LEU A 230 -63.89 -51.05 -6.85
N VAL A 231 -63.35 -52.28 -6.95
CA VAL A 231 -61.90 -52.50 -7.03
C VAL A 231 -61.32 -51.87 -8.30
N ALA A 232 -62.02 -51.93 -9.43
CA ALA A 232 -61.58 -51.30 -10.67
C ALA A 232 -61.51 -49.76 -10.55
N ILE A 233 -62.53 -49.12 -9.95
CA ILE A 233 -62.54 -47.67 -9.69
C ILE A 233 -61.43 -47.30 -8.71
N LYS A 234 -61.24 -48.03 -7.59
CA LYS A 234 -60.14 -47.78 -6.65
C LYS A 234 -58.77 -47.86 -7.34
N LYS A 235 -58.51 -48.92 -8.11
CA LYS A 235 -57.28 -49.06 -8.90
C LYS A 235 -57.09 -47.93 -9.91
N SER A 236 -58.19 -47.40 -10.46
CA SER A 236 -58.15 -46.25 -11.37
C SER A 236 -57.67 -44.99 -10.64
N VAL A 237 -58.15 -44.73 -9.42
CA VAL A 237 -57.73 -43.60 -8.58
C VAL A 237 -56.26 -43.74 -8.21
N GLU A 238 -55.85 -44.92 -7.75
CA GLU A 238 -54.44 -45.22 -7.41
C GLU A 238 -53.50 -44.99 -8.60
N ARG A 239 -53.90 -45.41 -9.81
CA ARG A 239 -53.12 -45.19 -11.04
C ARG A 239 -52.97 -43.70 -11.36
N ILE A 240 -54.03 -42.91 -11.19
CA ILE A 240 -54.00 -41.45 -11.42
C ILE A 240 -53.16 -40.77 -10.33
N GLN A 241 -53.27 -41.18 -9.07
CA GLN A 241 -52.43 -40.70 -7.98
C GLN A 241 -50.96 -40.96 -8.27
N ALA A 242 -50.60 -42.18 -8.66
CA ALA A 242 -49.24 -42.54 -9.05
C ALA A 242 -48.76 -41.74 -10.29
N GLN A 243 -49.65 -41.27 -11.15
CA GLN A 243 -49.31 -40.37 -12.25
C GLN A 243 -49.02 -38.94 -11.77
N VAL A 244 -49.80 -38.41 -10.81
CA VAL A 244 -49.52 -37.13 -10.13
C VAL A 244 -48.15 -37.17 -9.45
N ASP A 245 -47.90 -38.21 -8.66
CA ASP A 245 -46.65 -38.35 -7.90
C ASP A 245 -45.42 -38.46 -8.82
N ARG A 246 -45.54 -39.23 -9.92
CA ARG A 246 -44.49 -39.30 -10.95
C ARG A 246 -44.28 -37.96 -11.63
N GLY A 247 -45.35 -37.22 -11.91
CA GLY A 247 -45.29 -35.86 -12.43
C GLY A 247 -44.57 -34.90 -11.48
N ALA A 248 -44.84 -34.99 -10.18
CA ALA A 248 -44.27 -34.11 -9.16
C ALA A 248 -42.76 -34.33 -9.04
N ARG A 249 -42.35 -35.60 -8.94
CA ARG A 249 -40.92 -35.97 -8.94
C ARG A 249 -40.23 -35.61 -10.26
N ALA A 250 -40.92 -35.69 -11.39
CA ALA A 250 -40.37 -35.28 -12.68
C ALA A 250 -40.20 -33.75 -12.78
N LYS A 251 -41.13 -32.98 -12.21
CA LYS A 251 -41.01 -31.51 -12.08
C LYS A 251 -39.76 -31.17 -11.24
N GLU A 252 -39.65 -31.75 -10.05
CA GLU A 252 -38.56 -31.49 -9.12
C GLU A 252 -37.18 -31.73 -9.77
N ARG A 253 -36.98 -32.91 -10.39
CA ARG A 253 -35.72 -33.21 -11.10
C ARG A 253 -35.40 -32.23 -12.23
N ARG A 254 -36.41 -31.75 -12.96
CA ARG A 254 -36.23 -30.77 -14.05
C ARG A 254 -35.85 -29.40 -13.50
N LEU A 255 -36.48 -28.97 -12.41
CA LEU A 255 -36.16 -27.70 -11.76
C LEU A 255 -34.78 -27.74 -11.11
N GLU A 256 -34.41 -28.85 -10.49
CA GLU A 256 -33.07 -29.04 -9.94
C GLU A 256 -32.00 -28.95 -11.04
N ALA A 257 -32.21 -29.63 -12.17
CA ALA A 257 -31.29 -29.53 -13.31
C ALA A 257 -31.16 -28.08 -13.84
N ALA A 258 -32.27 -27.34 -13.93
CA ALA A 258 -32.25 -25.94 -14.34
C ALA A 258 -31.58 -25.03 -13.28
N THR A 259 -31.82 -25.28 -11.99
CA THR A 259 -31.19 -24.56 -10.88
C THR A 259 -29.67 -24.77 -10.89
N ASN A 260 -29.22 -25.99 -11.16
CA ASN A 260 -27.80 -26.30 -11.29
C ASN A 260 -27.16 -25.48 -12.42
N LEU A 261 -27.80 -25.34 -13.58
CA LEU A 261 -27.29 -24.50 -14.68
C LEU A 261 -27.14 -23.04 -14.26
N ILE A 262 -28.13 -22.49 -13.54
CA ILE A 262 -28.05 -21.12 -13.00
C ILE A 262 -26.89 -20.99 -12.02
N ALA A 263 -26.75 -21.94 -11.08
CA ALA A 263 -25.66 -21.94 -10.10
C ALA A 263 -24.27 -22.03 -10.76
N TRP A 264 -24.14 -22.81 -11.85
CA TRP A 264 -22.91 -22.87 -12.65
C TRP A 264 -22.58 -21.53 -13.32
N ALA A 265 -23.59 -20.85 -13.88
CA ALA A 265 -23.41 -19.52 -14.47
C ALA A 265 -23.03 -18.48 -13.40
N GLU A 266 -23.65 -18.52 -12.22
CA GLU A 266 -23.31 -17.64 -11.09
C GLU A 266 -21.86 -17.84 -10.61
N ALA A 267 -21.42 -19.09 -10.47
CA ALA A 267 -20.03 -19.38 -10.10
C ALA A 267 -19.05 -18.85 -11.14
N ARG A 268 -19.39 -18.93 -12.43
CA ARG A 268 -18.59 -18.38 -13.53
C ARG A 268 -18.57 -16.84 -13.51
N ILE A 269 -19.70 -16.19 -13.26
CA ILE A 269 -19.80 -14.73 -13.07
C ILE A 269 -18.90 -14.29 -11.91
N ALA A 270 -18.99 -14.94 -10.75
CA ALA A 270 -18.18 -14.61 -9.59
C ALA A 270 -16.68 -14.74 -9.88
N LYS A 271 -16.28 -15.78 -10.61
CA LYS A 271 -14.90 -15.94 -11.09
C LYS A 271 -14.47 -14.80 -12.01
N SER A 272 -15.27 -14.51 -13.04
CA SER A 272 -14.97 -13.42 -13.99
C SER A 272 -14.90 -12.05 -13.32
N GLN A 273 -15.73 -11.80 -12.30
CA GLN A 273 -15.67 -10.57 -11.50
C GLN A 273 -14.36 -10.48 -10.69
N HIS A 274 -13.92 -11.59 -10.09
CA HIS A 274 -12.64 -11.64 -9.39
C HIS A 274 -11.46 -11.42 -10.36
N ASP A 275 -11.49 -12.06 -11.52
CA ASP A 275 -10.47 -11.88 -12.56
C ASP A 275 -10.44 -10.42 -13.07
N LYS A 276 -11.61 -9.82 -13.27
CA LYS A 276 -11.75 -8.40 -13.63
C LYS A 276 -11.12 -7.49 -12.57
N ALA A 277 -11.49 -7.65 -11.30
CA ALA A 277 -10.98 -6.83 -10.21
C ALA A 277 -9.45 -6.92 -10.07
N ARG A 278 -8.88 -8.12 -10.23
CA ARG A 278 -7.43 -8.31 -10.24
C ARG A 278 -6.75 -7.55 -11.39
N ILE A 279 -7.33 -7.59 -12.59
CA ILE A 279 -6.77 -6.87 -13.75
C ILE A 279 -6.92 -5.35 -13.58
N GLU A 280 -8.03 -4.87 -13.01
CA GLU A 280 -8.21 -3.45 -12.67
C GLU A 280 -7.17 -2.97 -11.64
N GLU A 281 -6.82 -3.80 -10.65
CA GLU A 281 -5.73 -3.51 -9.72
C GLU A 281 -4.36 -3.48 -10.43
N GLU A 282 -4.10 -4.44 -11.33
CA GLU A 282 -2.90 -4.45 -12.18
C GLU A 282 -2.79 -3.17 -13.02
N LEU A 283 -3.90 -2.69 -13.60
CA LEU A 283 -3.98 -1.43 -14.36
C LEU A 283 -3.77 -0.22 -13.46
N GLY A 284 -4.36 -0.20 -12.26
CA GLY A 284 -4.10 0.86 -11.29
C GLY A 284 -2.61 0.96 -10.93
N ALA A 285 -1.91 -0.19 -10.91
CA ALA A 285 -0.48 -0.27 -10.63
C ALA A 285 0.42 0.16 -11.81
N THR A 286 -0.09 0.35 -13.03
CA THR A 286 0.70 0.89 -14.15
C THR A 286 0.83 2.41 -14.10
N GLU A 287 -0.11 3.10 -13.43
CA GLU A 287 -0.04 4.53 -13.17
C GLU A 287 0.63 4.81 -11.82
N VAL A 288 1.89 5.23 -11.86
CA VAL A 288 2.62 5.59 -10.64
C VAL A 288 2.33 7.03 -10.29
N ARG A 289 1.80 7.23 -9.08
CA ARG A 289 1.35 8.53 -8.57
C ARG A 289 2.31 9.10 -7.55
N ALA A 290 2.35 10.43 -7.48
CA ALA A 290 3.13 11.15 -6.50
C ALA A 290 2.56 10.95 -5.08
N PRO A 291 3.31 10.38 -4.12
CA PRO A 291 2.83 10.20 -2.75
C PRO A 291 2.59 11.54 -2.00
N ARG A 292 3.31 12.60 -2.40
CA ARG A 292 3.17 13.95 -1.82
C ARG A 292 3.40 15.05 -2.87
N ALA A 293 3.07 16.28 -2.52
CA ALA A 293 3.44 17.45 -3.32
C ALA A 293 4.93 17.79 -3.16
N GLY A 294 5.60 18.17 -4.25
CA GLY A 294 7.02 18.52 -4.23
C GLY A 294 7.61 18.72 -5.62
N ILE A 295 8.94 18.70 -5.73
CA ILE A 295 9.65 18.67 -7.01
C ILE A 295 10.05 17.23 -7.34
N MET A 296 9.78 16.81 -8.57
CA MET A 296 10.21 15.53 -9.11
C MET A 296 11.73 15.55 -9.36
N ALA A 297 12.47 14.59 -8.83
CA ALA A 297 13.88 14.36 -9.12
C ALA A 297 14.07 12.94 -9.63
N VAL A 298 14.24 12.77 -10.94
CA VAL A 298 14.47 11.46 -11.55
C VAL A 298 15.91 11.03 -11.23
N ARG A 299 16.07 9.77 -10.83
CA ARG A 299 17.37 9.22 -10.48
C ARG A 299 18.21 8.98 -11.73
N MET A 300 19.51 9.16 -11.58
CA MET A 300 20.49 8.85 -12.60
C MET A 300 20.90 7.39 -12.53
N GLN A 301 21.04 6.76 -13.69
CA GLN A 301 21.59 5.43 -13.84
C GLN A 301 22.83 5.48 -14.74
N TYR A 302 23.79 4.60 -14.45
CA TYR A 302 24.97 4.45 -15.30
C TYR A 302 24.58 3.68 -16.56
N ASN A 303 24.59 4.36 -17.70
CA ASN A 303 24.36 3.73 -18.99
C ASN A 303 25.68 3.22 -19.57
N ARG A 304 25.83 1.90 -19.63
CA ARG A 304 27.03 1.24 -20.14
C ARG A 304 27.27 1.51 -21.63
N HIS A 305 26.23 1.77 -22.42
CA HIS A 305 26.36 2.00 -23.87
C HIS A 305 26.90 3.39 -24.18
N THR A 306 26.45 4.42 -23.46
CA THR A 306 26.94 5.80 -23.62
C THR A 306 28.09 6.14 -22.67
N SER A 307 28.52 5.19 -21.83
CA SER A 307 29.56 5.39 -20.79
C SER A 307 29.32 6.66 -19.98
N GLY A 308 28.07 6.88 -19.58
CA GLY A 308 27.64 8.11 -18.93
C GLY A 308 26.40 7.93 -18.07
N TRP A 309 26.18 8.86 -17.15
CA TRP A 309 25.00 8.89 -16.29
C TRP A 309 23.83 9.52 -17.04
N THR A 310 22.70 8.82 -17.11
CA THR A 310 21.47 9.31 -17.75
C THR A 310 20.28 9.10 -16.83
N GLU A 311 19.29 9.99 -16.91
CA GLU A 311 17.99 9.78 -16.27
C GLU A 311 17.23 8.64 -16.95
N TYR A 312 16.24 8.07 -16.26
CA TYR A 312 15.31 7.11 -16.83
C TYR A 312 14.41 7.78 -17.87
N LYS A 313 14.29 7.15 -19.04
CA LYS A 313 13.51 7.68 -20.16
C LYS A 313 12.33 6.77 -20.51
N PRO A 314 11.31 7.32 -21.19
CA PRO A 314 10.35 6.51 -21.93
C PRO A 314 11.04 5.53 -22.88
N GLY A 315 10.47 4.35 -23.04
CA GLY A 315 11.00 3.25 -23.85
C GLY A 315 11.87 2.24 -23.09
N GLU A 316 12.15 2.48 -21.80
CA GLU A 316 12.98 1.59 -21.00
C GLU A 316 12.14 0.57 -20.22
N LYS A 317 12.55 -0.70 -20.23
CA LYS A 317 11.93 -1.76 -19.44
C LYS A 317 12.41 -1.73 -17.99
N ARG A 318 11.46 -1.75 -17.06
CA ARG A 318 11.67 -1.66 -15.62
C ARG A 318 10.83 -2.65 -14.84
N TYR A 319 11.24 -2.87 -13.60
CA TYR A 319 10.65 -3.88 -12.74
C TYR A 319 9.93 -3.25 -11.55
N ARG A 320 8.92 -3.96 -11.04
CA ARG A 320 8.26 -3.60 -9.78
C ARG A 320 9.31 -3.37 -8.69
N SER A 321 9.05 -2.36 -7.86
CA SER A 321 9.92 -1.88 -6.77
C SER A 321 11.22 -1.20 -7.22
N ASP A 322 11.43 -0.97 -8.52
CA ASP A 322 12.49 -0.08 -8.97
C ASP A 322 12.19 1.36 -8.51
N ARG A 323 13.10 1.94 -7.72
CA ARG A 323 13.05 3.34 -7.30
C ARG A 323 13.63 4.23 -8.38
N LEU A 324 12.76 4.83 -9.19
CA LEU A 324 13.16 5.59 -10.38
C LEU A 324 13.27 7.09 -10.13
N ALA A 325 12.56 7.61 -9.14
CA ALA A 325 12.59 9.03 -8.82
C ALA A 325 12.37 9.27 -7.33
N ASP A 326 12.56 10.51 -6.92
CA ASP A 326 12.32 11.00 -5.58
C ASP A 326 11.49 12.29 -5.64
N ILE A 327 10.47 12.40 -4.80
CA ILE A 327 9.74 13.66 -4.62
C ILE A 327 10.36 14.42 -3.47
N VAL A 328 10.89 15.58 -3.83
CA VAL A 328 11.67 16.43 -2.94
C VAL A 328 10.79 17.54 -2.39
N ASN A 329 10.61 17.58 -1.06
CA ASN A 329 9.88 18.66 -0.40
C ASN A 329 10.80 19.89 -0.21
N LEU A 330 10.34 21.06 -0.67
CA LEU A 330 11.10 22.32 -0.57
C LEU A 330 10.96 23.02 0.79
N GLY A 331 9.99 22.62 1.61
CA GLY A 331 9.67 23.32 2.86
C GLY A 331 10.71 23.15 3.97
N LYS A 332 11.50 22.07 3.94
CA LYS A 332 12.56 21.80 4.91
C LYS A 332 13.85 21.42 4.20
N MET A 333 14.83 22.30 4.30
CA MET A 333 16.14 22.13 3.68
C MET A 333 17.21 22.01 4.76
N LYS A 334 18.25 21.23 4.45
CA LYS A 334 19.47 21.10 5.21
C LYS A 334 20.66 21.32 4.29
N VAL A 335 21.81 21.67 4.85
CA VAL A 335 23.07 21.74 4.13
C VAL A 335 23.92 20.55 4.55
N GLU A 336 24.30 19.73 3.59
CA GLU A 336 25.29 18.68 3.80
C GLU A 336 26.67 19.26 3.47
N ILE A 337 27.58 19.19 4.44
CA ILE A 337 28.95 19.64 4.31
C ILE A 337 29.89 18.45 4.48
N MET A 338 31.06 18.54 3.86
CA MET A 338 32.15 17.61 4.09
C MET A 338 33.22 18.31 4.92
N VAL A 339 33.60 17.72 6.05
CA VAL A 339 34.55 18.28 7.01
C VAL A 339 35.82 17.44 6.99
N HIS A 340 36.98 18.08 6.91
CA HIS A 340 38.26 17.37 6.95
C HIS A 340 38.50 16.73 8.33
N GLU A 341 39.15 15.56 8.37
CA GLU A 341 39.54 14.87 9.61
C GLU A 341 40.22 15.78 10.66
N ALA A 342 41.07 16.73 10.26
CA ALA A 342 41.73 17.65 11.20
C ALA A 342 40.78 18.57 11.98
N ASN A 343 39.56 18.76 11.48
CA ASN A 343 38.55 19.66 12.06
C ASN A 343 37.39 18.90 12.72
N ILE A 344 37.31 17.57 12.57
CA ILE A 344 36.15 16.79 13.02
C ILE A 344 36.02 16.77 14.54
N GLU A 345 37.13 16.66 15.27
CA GLU A 345 37.15 16.64 16.74
C GLU A 345 36.58 17.91 17.37
N ALA A 346 36.70 19.03 16.66
CA ALA A 346 36.24 20.33 17.14
C ALA A 346 34.76 20.58 16.81
N LEU A 347 34.12 19.71 16.01
CA LEU A 347 32.74 19.89 15.57
C LEU A 347 31.78 19.02 16.41
N VAL A 348 30.90 19.68 17.17
CA VAL A 348 29.90 19.02 18.02
C VAL A 348 28.50 19.40 17.56
N PRO A 349 27.50 18.49 17.63
CA PRO A 349 26.11 18.86 17.43
C PRO A 349 25.69 20.04 18.31
N GLY A 350 25.04 21.04 17.72
CA GLY A 350 24.66 22.30 18.35
C GLY A 350 25.57 23.49 18.01
N THR A 351 26.73 23.27 17.40
CA THR A 351 27.63 24.34 16.93
C THR A 351 26.90 25.29 15.97
N PHE A 352 27.01 26.59 16.20
CA PHE A 352 26.41 27.62 15.35
C PHE A 352 27.14 27.72 14.01
N ALA A 353 26.37 27.93 12.94
CA ALA A 353 26.88 28.04 11.60
C ALA A 353 26.27 29.22 10.86
N THR A 354 27.08 29.93 10.08
CA THR A 354 26.65 30.98 9.16
C THR A 354 26.75 30.45 7.74
N ILE A 355 25.62 30.36 7.05
CA ILE A 355 25.51 29.77 5.70
C ILE A 355 25.40 30.90 4.69
N ARG A 356 26.29 30.91 3.71
CA ARG A 356 26.27 31.84 2.56
C ARG A 356 26.02 31.05 1.28
N LEU A 357 25.04 31.48 0.51
CA LEU A 357 24.66 30.87 -0.76
C LEU A 357 25.08 31.78 -1.91
N PRO A 358 25.93 31.34 -2.85
CA PRO A 358 26.26 32.12 -4.04
C PRO A 358 25.04 32.54 -4.86
N ALA A 359 23.97 31.73 -4.82
CA ALA A 359 22.68 32.03 -5.47
C ALA A 359 21.95 33.24 -4.85
N PHE A 360 22.28 33.62 -3.62
CA PHE A 360 21.68 34.75 -2.89
C PHE A 360 22.80 35.66 -2.34
N PRO A 361 23.49 36.43 -3.20
CA PRO A 361 24.63 37.25 -2.78
C PRO A 361 24.22 38.27 -1.71
N GLY A 362 25.06 38.43 -0.69
CA GLY A 362 24.85 39.39 0.41
C GLY A 362 23.86 38.95 1.48
N ARG A 363 23.27 37.75 1.38
CA ARG A 363 22.41 37.17 2.42
C ARG A 363 23.15 36.10 3.21
N GLU A 364 23.03 36.17 4.52
CA GLU A 364 23.53 35.16 5.45
C GLU A 364 22.36 34.45 6.11
N PHE A 365 22.43 33.13 6.18
CA PHE A 365 21.41 32.30 6.80
C PHE A 365 22.00 31.66 8.05
N ALA A 366 21.27 31.74 9.15
CA ALA A 366 21.67 31.09 10.39
C ALA A 366 21.36 29.59 10.32
N GLY A 367 22.30 28.79 10.85
CA GLY A 367 22.16 27.35 10.96
C GLY A 367 22.83 26.81 12.22
N LYS A 368 22.59 25.53 12.48
CA LYS A 368 23.23 24.77 13.55
C LYS A 368 23.59 23.39 13.03
N VAL A 369 24.74 22.88 13.47
CA VAL A 369 25.13 21.49 13.20
C VAL A 369 24.15 20.59 13.94
N THR A 370 23.46 19.72 13.21
CA THR A 370 22.51 18.77 13.80
C THR A 370 23.14 17.39 13.96
N GLU A 371 24.01 17.01 13.02
CA GLU A 371 24.61 15.68 12.98
C GLU A 371 26.02 15.77 12.42
N VAL A 372 26.92 14.96 12.98
CA VAL A 372 28.29 14.76 12.51
C VAL A 372 28.47 13.25 12.32
N GLY A 373 28.74 12.83 11.10
CA GLY A 373 28.88 11.43 10.74
C GLY A 373 30.15 10.82 11.34
N GLY A 374 30.04 9.62 11.90
CA GLY A 374 31.16 8.91 12.53
C GLY A 374 32.04 8.09 11.57
N VAL A 375 31.71 8.06 10.27
CA VAL A 375 32.43 7.28 9.26
C VAL A 375 33.14 8.22 8.30
N GLY A 376 34.47 8.23 8.36
CA GLY A 376 35.30 8.92 7.39
C GLY A 376 35.28 8.20 6.05
N ARG A 377 35.12 8.96 4.96
CA ARG A 377 35.18 8.45 3.58
C ARG A 377 36.27 9.20 2.83
N ASP A 378 36.90 8.55 1.84
CA ASP A 378 37.83 9.27 0.97
C ASP A 378 37.05 10.34 0.20
N ARG A 379 37.63 11.53 0.01
CA ARG A 379 37.00 12.62 -0.74
C ARG A 379 36.41 12.17 -2.08
N ALA A 380 37.05 11.21 -2.77
CA ALA A 380 36.56 10.68 -4.04
C ALA A 380 35.27 9.85 -3.92
N ASP A 381 34.99 9.27 -2.75
CA ASP A 381 33.78 8.46 -2.49
C ASP A 381 32.55 9.32 -2.16
N VAL A 382 32.75 10.60 -1.83
CA VAL A 382 31.70 11.52 -1.37
C VAL A 382 31.54 12.77 -2.25
N ALA A 383 32.49 13.02 -3.16
CA ALA A 383 32.34 14.05 -4.18
C ALA A 383 31.21 13.71 -5.17
N PRO A 384 30.49 14.73 -5.71
CA PRO A 384 29.52 14.51 -6.79
C PRO A 384 30.16 13.73 -7.94
N SER A 385 29.45 12.69 -8.40
CA SER A 385 29.87 11.79 -9.48
C SER A 385 30.54 12.53 -10.64
N GLY A 386 31.78 12.16 -10.98
CA GLY A 386 32.37 12.46 -12.30
C GLY A 386 33.70 13.21 -12.35
N TYR A 387 34.35 13.58 -11.23
CA TYR A 387 35.57 14.40 -11.30
C TYR A 387 36.86 13.78 -10.73
N GLU A 388 36.80 12.78 -9.86
CA GLU A 388 38.00 12.17 -9.26
C GLU A 388 37.89 10.63 -9.31
N LEU A 389 38.57 9.99 -10.26
CA LEU A 389 38.83 8.55 -10.26
C LEU A 389 40.18 8.30 -9.55
N GLY A 390 40.14 7.86 -8.29
CA GLY A 390 41.34 7.52 -7.51
C GLY A 390 41.13 7.68 -5.99
N ARG A 391 42.09 7.24 -5.17
CA ARG A 391 42.14 7.60 -3.74
C ARG A 391 42.74 8.99 -3.63
N SER A 392 42.00 9.95 -3.07
CA SER A 392 42.56 11.26 -2.74
C SER A 392 43.52 11.19 -1.55
N GLY A 393 43.37 10.16 -0.69
CA GLY A 393 44.11 10.06 0.57
C GLY A 393 43.64 11.06 1.63
N VAL A 394 42.56 11.81 1.36
CA VAL A 394 41.99 12.81 2.26
C VAL A 394 40.69 12.27 2.83
N THR A 395 40.69 12.00 4.14
CA THR A 395 39.50 11.53 4.86
C THR A 395 38.59 12.70 5.21
N MET A 396 37.35 12.63 4.69
CA MET A 396 36.29 13.61 4.92
C MET A 396 35.16 12.95 5.70
N PHE A 397 34.52 13.73 6.57
CA PHE A 397 33.36 13.33 7.35
C PHE A 397 32.14 14.15 6.93
N ASN A 398 31.00 13.51 6.76
CA ASN A 398 29.76 14.22 6.44
C ASN A 398 29.19 14.86 7.70
N ALA A 399 28.81 16.13 7.63
CA ALA A 399 28.04 16.78 8.67
C ALA A 399 26.79 17.44 8.08
N THR A 400 25.72 17.46 8.85
CA THR A 400 24.46 18.09 8.47
C THR A 400 24.27 19.38 9.27
N VAL A 401 23.93 20.46 8.58
CA VAL A 401 23.62 21.76 9.16
C VAL A 401 22.17 22.12 8.83
N SER A 402 21.38 22.46 9.85
CA SER A 402 20.01 22.95 9.66
C SER A 402 20.04 24.32 8.99
N LEU A 403 19.17 24.56 8.01
CA LEU A 403 19.03 25.86 7.37
C LEU A 403 17.74 26.54 7.82
N THR A 404 17.85 27.72 8.44
CA THR A 404 16.69 28.56 8.76
C THR A 404 16.60 29.69 7.75
N GLY A 405 15.66 29.62 6.82
CA GLY A 405 15.43 30.68 5.84
C GLY A 405 13.96 31.05 5.77
N ASN A 406 13.62 32.21 6.33
CA ASN A 406 12.26 32.72 6.29
C ASN A 406 11.97 33.32 4.91
N GLY A 407 10.98 32.77 4.19
CA GLY A 407 10.43 33.37 2.97
C GLY A 407 11.28 33.25 1.70
N VAL A 408 12.30 32.38 1.67
CA VAL A 408 13.12 32.11 0.49
C VAL A 408 12.86 30.69 -0.01
N GLU A 409 12.54 30.56 -1.29
CA GLU A 409 12.41 29.26 -1.94
C GLU A 409 13.80 28.74 -2.33
N PHE A 410 14.34 27.84 -1.51
CA PHE A 410 15.60 27.17 -1.80
C PHE A 410 15.39 26.03 -2.81
N ARG A 411 16.39 25.78 -3.66
CA ARG A 411 16.39 24.61 -4.54
C ARG A 411 17.43 23.59 -4.07
N PRO A 412 17.09 22.28 -4.03
CA PRO A 412 18.06 21.22 -3.82
C PRO A 412 19.21 21.29 -4.84
N GLY A 413 20.41 20.92 -4.41
CA GLY A 413 21.63 20.94 -5.23
C GLY A 413 22.35 22.29 -5.29
N MET A 414 21.81 23.37 -4.70
CA MET A 414 22.53 24.64 -4.58
C MET A 414 23.79 24.48 -3.74
N SER A 415 24.93 25.03 -4.19
CA SER A 415 26.15 25.08 -3.39
C SER A 415 26.01 26.05 -2.22
N ALA A 416 26.65 25.72 -1.10
CA ALA A 416 26.69 26.52 0.11
C ALA A 416 28.12 26.62 0.64
N VAL A 417 28.47 27.78 1.17
CA VAL A 417 29.66 27.98 2.00
C VAL A 417 29.19 28.11 3.43
N VAL A 418 29.68 27.24 4.30
CA VAL A 418 29.27 27.16 5.70
C VAL A 418 30.44 27.54 6.58
N GLU A 419 30.27 28.60 7.35
CA GLU A 419 31.22 29.06 8.35
C GLU A 419 30.76 28.56 9.73
N LEU A 420 31.47 27.57 10.27
CA LEU A 420 31.20 26.92 11.55
C LEU A 420 31.93 27.66 12.67
N ILE A 421 31.21 28.08 13.72
CA ILE A 421 31.77 28.80 14.86
C ILE A 421 32.17 27.79 15.94
N VAL A 422 33.37 27.23 15.81
CA VAL A 422 33.91 26.17 16.69
C VAL A 422 34.18 26.70 18.09
N GLU A 423 34.76 27.90 18.21
CA GLU A 423 34.88 28.59 19.49
C GLU A 423 34.22 29.98 19.37
N PRO A 424 33.28 30.33 20.27
CA PRO A 424 32.61 31.62 20.21
C PRO A 424 33.59 32.75 20.44
N ALA A 425 33.25 33.93 19.91
CA ALA A 425 34.01 35.15 20.12
C ALA A 425 34.11 35.44 21.63
N ARG A 426 35.34 35.51 22.13
CA ARG A 426 35.64 35.88 23.52
C ARG A 426 36.93 36.71 23.54
N PRO A 427 37.09 37.61 24.52
CA PRO A 427 38.34 38.35 24.69
C PRO A 427 39.49 37.38 24.95
N ARG A 428 40.51 37.40 24.10
CA ARG A 428 41.71 36.55 24.19
C ARG A 428 42.94 37.40 23.92
N LEU A 429 44.02 37.13 24.64
CA LEU A 429 45.31 37.76 24.39
C LEU A 429 45.92 37.11 23.15
N VAL A 430 46.12 37.88 22.09
CA VAL A 430 46.65 37.36 20.83
C VAL A 430 47.91 38.09 20.38
N LEU A 431 48.72 37.32 19.67
CA LEU A 431 49.93 37.79 19.04
C LEU A 431 50.00 37.26 17.62
N ARG A 432 50.58 38.04 16.69
CA ARG A 432 50.81 37.53 15.33
C ARG A 432 51.75 36.34 15.37
N ARG A 433 51.39 35.28 14.64
CA ARG A 433 52.18 34.05 14.56
C ARG A 433 53.63 34.30 14.15
N GLU A 434 53.85 35.29 13.28
CA GLU A 434 55.16 35.73 12.79
C GLU A 434 56.12 36.19 13.90
N ALA A 435 55.59 36.63 15.04
CA ALA A 435 56.38 37.12 16.18
C ALA A 435 56.83 36.02 17.15
N VAL A 436 56.37 34.78 16.94
CA VAL A 436 56.65 33.65 17.81
C VAL A 436 57.67 32.73 17.14
N GLN A 437 58.73 32.39 17.87
CA GLN A 437 59.74 31.42 17.45
C GLN A 437 59.59 30.15 18.27
N GLU A 438 59.88 29.00 17.66
CA GLU A 438 59.95 27.73 18.38
C GLU A 438 61.42 27.38 18.60
N ARG A 439 61.85 27.27 19.86
CA ARG A 439 63.21 26.86 20.23
C ARG A 439 63.13 25.74 21.25
N GLU A 440 63.81 24.64 20.98
CA GLU A 440 63.85 23.45 21.87
C GLU A 440 62.44 22.95 22.29
N GLY A 441 61.45 23.09 21.40
CA GLY A 441 60.06 22.67 21.66
C GLY A 441 59.24 23.63 22.53
N GLN A 442 59.77 24.83 22.84
CA GLN A 442 59.05 25.89 23.54
C GLN A 442 58.79 27.08 22.62
N LEU A 443 57.60 27.68 22.74
CA LEU A 443 57.27 28.92 22.07
C LEU A 443 57.94 30.08 22.82
N VAL A 444 58.76 30.85 22.12
CA VAL A 444 59.50 31.99 22.67
C VAL A 444 59.24 33.24 21.83
N VAL A 445 59.16 34.39 22.51
CA VAL A 445 59.06 35.70 21.86
C VAL A 445 60.18 36.61 22.35
N LEU A 446 60.56 37.58 21.53
CA LEU A 446 61.50 38.62 21.93
C LEU A 446 60.69 39.84 22.37
N ARG A 447 60.60 40.07 23.68
CA ARG A 447 59.95 41.26 24.24
C ARG A 447 60.95 42.39 24.35
N GLU A 448 60.57 43.58 23.89
CA GLU A 448 61.34 44.79 24.09
C GLU A 448 61.00 45.38 25.46
N ALA A 449 61.98 45.43 26.38
CA ALA A 449 61.81 46.00 27.70
C ALA A 449 63.00 46.93 28.03
N GLY A 450 62.76 48.25 28.02
CA GLY A 450 63.78 49.24 28.39
C GLY A 450 64.94 49.38 27.39
N GLY A 451 64.74 49.06 26.11
CA GLY A 451 65.75 49.14 25.05
C GLY A 451 66.59 47.85 24.88
N GLU A 452 66.32 46.80 25.66
CA GLU A 452 66.93 45.48 25.49
C GLU A 452 65.86 44.45 25.06
N LEU A 453 66.25 43.57 24.12
CA LEU A 453 65.44 42.43 23.70
C LEU A 453 65.66 41.27 24.68
N ARG A 454 64.58 40.79 25.30
CA ARG A 454 64.61 39.62 26.19
C ARG A 454 63.76 38.51 25.62
N GLU A 455 64.33 37.31 25.60
CA GLU A 455 63.59 36.09 25.28
C GLU A 455 62.65 35.78 26.45
N VAL A 456 61.35 35.73 26.13
CA VAL A 456 60.30 35.37 27.07
C VAL A 456 59.65 34.09 26.56
N PRO A 457 59.72 32.98 27.32
CA PRO A 457 58.95 31.79 27.00
C PRO A 457 57.47 32.10 27.18
N ILE A 458 56.67 31.72 26.20
CA ILE A 458 55.22 31.86 26.24
C ILE A 458 54.57 30.48 26.18
N LYS A 459 53.43 30.38 26.84
CA LYS A 459 52.54 29.23 26.71
C LYS A 459 51.31 29.70 25.94
N GLY A 460 50.94 28.94 24.93
CA GLY A 460 49.86 29.30 24.05
C GLY A 460 49.62 28.25 23.00
N ARG A 461 48.66 28.53 22.13
CA ARG A 461 48.28 27.63 21.04
C ARG A 461 48.06 28.41 19.75
N ILE A 462 48.24 27.74 18.62
CA ILE A 462 47.92 28.32 17.31
C ILE A 462 46.40 28.52 17.25
N PHE A 463 45.97 29.76 17.08
CA PHE A 463 44.55 30.13 17.05
C PHE A 463 44.03 30.22 15.61
N SER A 464 44.82 30.81 14.71
CA SER A 464 44.51 30.90 13.28
C SER A 464 45.79 30.86 12.45
N ALA A 465 45.67 30.92 11.12
CA ALA A 465 46.83 31.02 10.24
C ALA A 465 47.73 32.23 10.56
N THR A 466 47.17 33.29 11.14
CA THR A 466 47.86 34.58 11.36
C THR A 466 48.12 34.91 12.83
N HIS A 467 47.40 34.30 13.77
CA HIS A 467 47.48 34.64 15.20
C HIS A 467 47.69 33.40 16.09
N ILE A 468 48.44 33.59 17.17
CA ILE A 468 48.62 32.67 18.29
C ILE A 468 47.88 33.25 19.50
N GLU A 469 47.13 32.41 20.19
CA GLU A 469 46.54 32.74 21.49
C GLU A 469 47.60 32.52 22.56
N VAL A 470 47.84 33.55 23.38
CA VAL A 470 48.81 33.53 24.47
C VAL A 470 48.06 33.33 25.79
N GLU A 471 48.36 32.23 26.47
CA GLU A 471 47.78 31.89 27.78
C GLU A 471 48.65 32.43 28.92
N GLU A 472 49.98 32.32 28.79
CA GLU A 472 50.95 32.75 29.80
C GLU A 472 52.21 33.37 29.15
N GLY A 473 52.85 34.29 29.89
CA GLY A 473 54.16 34.86 29.55
C GLY A 473 54.13 36.32 29.09
N LEU A 474 53.00 36.82 28.59
CA LEU A 474 52.83 38.20 28.11
C LEU A 474 51.60 38.87 28.71
N ARG A 475 51.57 40.21 28.64
CA ARG A 475 50.42 41.04 29.06
C ARG A 475 49.90 41.86 27.89
N ASP A 476 48.65 42.30 28.01
CA ASP A 476 48.05 43.26 27.08
C ASP A 476 48.89 44.54 27.00
N GLY A 477 49.22 44.95 25.78
CA GLY A 477 50.09 46.09 25.49
C GLY A 477 51.60 45.79 25.45
N ASP A 478 52.05 44.57 25.75
CA ASP A 478 53.46 44.20 25.59
C ASP A 478 53.87 44.32 24.11
N THR A 479 55.04 44.90 23.83
CA THR A 479 55.61 44.96 22.47
C THR A 479 56.64 43.85 22.31
N VAL A 480 56.42 43.00 21.32
CA VAL A 480 57.34 41.93 20.93
C VAL A 480 57.86 42.16 19.52
N VAL A 481 58.98 41.55 19.19
CA VAL A 481 59.69 41.80 17.95
C VAL A 481 59.85 40.49 17.19
N ALA A 482 59.40 40.48 15.93
CA ALA A 482 59.76 39.42 15.02
C ALA A 482 61.14 39.71 14.40
N LEU A 483 62.01 38.70 14.40
CA LEU A 483 63.22 38.73 13.59
C LEU A 483 62.84 38.30 12.18
N ARG A 484 62.85 39.25 11.24
CA ARG A 484 62.71 38.93 9.83
C ARG A 484 64.10 38.89 9.21
N GLU A 485 64.58 37.69 8.89
CA GLU A 485 65.73 37.59 8.00
C GLU A 485 65.30 38.09 6.61
N ARG A 486 66.14 38.91 6.00
CA ARG A 486 65.92 39.35 4.62
C ARG A 486 66.06 38.11 3.75
N ASP A 487 65.01 37.73 3.01
CA ASP A 487 65.15 36.78 1.91
C ASP A 487 66.22 37.34 0.98
N ALA A 488 67.30 36.58 0.79
CA ALA A 488 68.32 36.89 -0.18
C ALA A 488 67.68 36.79 -1.57
N SER A 489 67.36 37.94 -2.15
CA SER A 489 66.85 38.08 -3.52
C SER A 489 67.86 37.64 -4.56
#